data_AF-A0A661SB87-F1
#
_entry.id   AF-A0A661SB87-F1
#
_cell.length_a   1.000
_cell.length_b   1.000
_cell.length_c   1.000
_cell.angle_alpha   90.00
_cell.angle_beta   90.00
_cell.angle_gamma   90.00
#
_symmetry.space_group_name_H-M   'P 1'
#
loop_
_entity.id
_entity.type
_entity.pdbx_description
1 polymer ?
#
loop_
_entity_poly.entity_id
_entity_poly.type
_entity_poly.pdbx_seq_one_letter_code
_entity_poly.pdbx_strand_id
1 'polypeptide(L)' 'MLQSIEEVGMERGMEIGMERLEQTRIQIAKSLLQSGKLTQKEIATITGLKPDEITKLANKGVQKWSR' A
#
# COMPACT_ATOMS: atom_id res chain seq x y z
N MET A 1 -4.30 -30.10 -21.52
CA MET A 1 -5.25 -29.20 -20.85
C MET A 1 -4.97 -29.00 -19.35
N LEU A 2 -4.06 -29.76 -18.71
CA LEU A 2 -3.68 -29.56 -17.31
C LEU A 2 -2.73 -28.36 -17.09
N GLN A 3 -1.76 -28.14 -18.00
CA GLN A 3 -0.83 -27.00 -17.91
C GLN A 3 -1.55 -25.64 -17.79
N SER A 4 -2.68 -25.47 -18.49
CA SER A 4 -3.45 -24.22 -18.47
C SER A 4 -4.16 -23.93 -17.14
N ILE A 5 -4.44 -24.95 -16.32
CA ILE A 5 -5.13 -24.74 -15.03
C ILE A 5 -4.11 -24.32 -13.96
N GLU A 6 -2.93 -24.92 -13.94
CA GLU A 6 -1.85 -24.53 -13.03
C GLU A 6 -1.32 -23.12 -13.34
N GLU A 7 -1.19 -22.79 -14.63
CA GLU A 7 -0.74 -21.46 -15.07
C GLU A 7 -1.72 -20.35 -14.66
N VAL A 8 -3.03 -20.56 -14.87
CA VAL A 8 -4.08 -19.62 -14.44
C VAL A 8 -4.19 -19.55 -12.90
N GLY A 9 -3.97 -20.67 -12.21
CA GLY A 9 -3.95 -20.71 -10.74
C GLY A 9 -2.79 -19.91 -10.16
N MET A 10 -1.60 -20.01 -10.76
CA MET A 10 -0.43 -19.22 -10.37
C MET A 10 -0.63 -17.74 -10.70
N GLU A 11 -1.11 -17.40 -11.89
CA GLU A 11 -1.33 -16.02 -12.32
C GLU A 11 -2.31 -15.29 -11.38
N ARG A 12 -3.45 -15.92 -11.06
CA ARG A 12 -4.42 -15.37 -10.10
C ARG A 12 -3.87 -15.30 -8.68
N GLY A 13 -3.12 -16.32 -8.25
CA GLY A 13 -2.50 -16.34 -6.92
C GLY A 13 -1.48 -15.21 -6.75
N MET A 14 -0.73 -14.91 -7.82
CA MET A 14 0.27 -13.86 -7.84
C MET A 14 -0.39 -12.48 -7.86
N GLU A 15 -1.43 -12.29 -8.67
CA GLU A 15 -2.21 -11.04 -8.73
C GLU A 15 -2.81 -10.70 -7.36
N ILE A 16 -3.51 -11.65 -6.72
CA ILE A 16 -4.10 -11.47 -5.38
C ILE A 16 -3.00 -11.21 -4.34
N GLY A 17 -1.86 -11.90 -4.45
CA GLY A 17 -0.72 -11.71 -3.57
C GLY A 17 -0.12 -10.31 -3.66
N MET A 18 0.07 -9.80 -4.88
CA MET A 18 0.57 -8.44 -5.11
C MET A 18 -0.43 -7.38 -4.64
N GLU A 19 -1.71 -7.56 -4.93
CA GLU A 19 -2.75 -6.62 -4.53
C GLU A 19 -2.84 -6.50 -2.99
N ARG A 20 -2.76 -7.64 -2.29
CA ARG A 20 -2.70 -7.64 -0.81
C ARG A 20 -1.45 -6.97 -0.28
N LEU A 21 -0.27 -7.26 -0.84
CA LEU A 21 0.98 -6.66 -0.40
C LEU A 21 0.95 -5.13 -0.56
N GLU A 22 0.41 -4.64 -1.68
CA GLU A 22 0.28 -3.22 -1.93
C GLU A 22 -0.69 -2.55 -0.96
N GLN A 23 -1.85 -3.15 -0.73
CA GLN A 23 -2.81 -2.65 0.27
C GLN A 23 -2.22 -2.63 1.68
N THR A 24 -1.46 -3.66 2.08
CA THR A 24 -0.79 -3.71 3.38
C THR A 24 0.22 -2.57 3.54
N ARG A 25 1.05 -2.31 2.52
CA ARG A 25 2.02 -1.20 2.54
C ARG A 25 1.32 0.15 2.70
N ILE A 26 0.22 0.36 1.98
CA ILE A 26 -0.59 1.58 2.09
C ILE A 26 -1.21 1.73 3.48
N GLN A 27 -1.71 0.66 4.09
CA GLN A 27 -2.26 0.71 5.45
C GLN A 27 -1.20 1.05 6.48
N ILE A 28 -0.02 0.41 6.41
CA ILE A 28 1.11 0.73 7.28
C ILE A 28 1.49 2.21 7.12
N ALA A 29 1.63 2.70 5.88
CA ALA A 29 1.93 4.11 5.63
C ALA A 29 0.90 5.05 6.27
N LYS A 30 -0.40 4.74 6.16
CA LYS A 30 -1.47 5.53 6.81
C LYS A 30 -1.37 5.50 8.33
N SER A 31 -1.17 4.34 8.95
CA SER A 31 -1.02 4.24 10.41
C SER A 31 0.22 4.98 10.91
N LEU A 32 1.32 4.92 10.17
CA LEU A 32 2.54 5.66 10.50
C LEU A 32 2.35 7.17 10.35
N LEU A 33 1.68 7.63 9.27
CA LEU A 33 1.31 9.03 9.09
C LEU A 33 0.40 9.52 10.23
N GLN A 34 -0.60 8.73 10.61
CA GLN A 34 -1.50 9.05 11.73
C GLN A 34 -0.79 9.13 13.08
N SER A 35 0.29 8.36 13.26
CA SER A 35 1.06 8.39 14.50
C SER A 35 1.74 9.74 14.75
N GLY A 36 2.02 10.51 13.69
CA GLY A 36 2.73 11.79 13.78
C GLY A 36 4.19 11.71 14.25
N LYS A 37 4.72 10.50 14.46
CA LYS A 37 6.05 10.26 15.02
C LYS A 37 7.15 10.11 13.97
N LEU A 38 6.78 9.88 12.72
CA LEU A 38 7.70 9.62 11.63
C LEU A 38 7.51 10.63 10.50
N THR A 39 8.62 11.01 9.88
CA THR A 39 8.61 11.85 8.69
C THR A 39 8.21 11.05 7.45
N GLN A 40 7.73 11.73 6.40
CA GLN A 40 7.36 11.07 5.14
C GLN A 40 8.53 10.28 4.51
N LYS A 41 9.77 10.72 4.73
CA LYS A 41 10.98 10.02 4.25
C LYS A 41 11.21 8.70 4.99
N GLU A 42 11.02 8.68 6.31
CA GLU A 42 11.16 7.45 7.11
C GLU A 42 10.06 6.44 6.75
N ILE A 43 8.84 6.94 6.54
CA ILE A 43 7.70 6.10 6.11
C ILE A 43 7.98 5.51 4.72
N ALA A 44 8.58 6.27 3.81
CA ALA A 44 9.00 5.79 2.48
C ALA A 44 10.00 4.64 2.59
N THR A 45 10.99 4.78 3.47
CA THR A 45 11.99 3.73 3.72
C THR A 45 11.37 2.45 4.29
N ILE A 46 10.42 2.57 5.23
CA ILE A 46 9.78 1.42 5.88
C ILE A 46 8.82 0.68 4.93
N THR A 47 8.02 1.44 4.19
CA THR A 47 6.93 0.88 3.37
C THR A 47 7.36 0.57 1.93
N GLY A 48 8.52 1.09 1.51
CA GLY A 48 9.00 1.00 0.13
C GLY A 48 8.18 1.85 -0.85
N LEU A 49 7.27 2.69 -0.36
CA LEU A 49 6.45 3.59 -1.17
C LEU A 49 7.24 4.83 -1.55
N LYS A 50 6.90 5.41 -2.70
CA LYS A 50 7.49 6.68 -3.12
C LYS A 50 7.01 7.82 -2.21
N PRO A 51 7.86 8.82 -1.94
CA PRO A 51 7.45 9.99 -1.15
C PRO A 51 6.18 10.66 -1.68
N ASP A 52 6.03 10.79 -3.01
CA ASP A 52 4.83 11.36 -3.65
C ASP A 52 3.53 10.62 -3.30
N GLU A 53 3.59 9.29 -3.17
CA GLU A 53 2.43 8.48 -2.81
C GLU A 53 2.06 8.68 -1.35
N ILE A 54 3.06 8.78 -0.47
CA ILE A 54 2.86 9.10 0.94
C ILE A 54 2.27 10.50 1.10
N THR A 55 2.73 11.48 0.33
CA THR A 55 2.14 12.83 0.31
C THR A 55 0.68 12.80 -0.16
N LYS A 56 0.36 12.02 -1.20
CA LYS A 56 -1.04 11.83 -1.66
C LYS A 56 -1.89 11.17 -0.57
N LEU A 57 -1.35 10.19 0.17
CA LEU A 57 -2.03 9.52 1.27
C LEU A 57 -2.27 10.46 2.46
N ALA A 58 -1.29 11.31 2.79
CA ALA A 58 -1.42 12.33 3.82
C ALA A 58 -2.53 13.35 3.44
N ASN A 59 -2.51 13.87 2.21
CA ASN A 59 -3.50 14.85 1.75
C ASN A 59 -4.93 14.29 1.64
N LYS A 60 -5.10 13.02 1.23
CA LYS A 60 -6.42 12.36 1.22
C LYS A 60 -6.99 12.12 2.62
N GLY A 61 -6.15 12.06 3.66
CA GLY A 61 -6.58 11.92 5.06
C GLY A 61 -7.14 13.22 5.66
N VAL A 62 -6.70 14.38 5.16
CA VAL A 62 -7.06 15.71 5.71
C VAL A 62 -8.48 16.14 5.29
N GLN A 63 -9.02 15.63 4.18
CA GLN A 63 -10.32 16.06 3.67
C GLN A 63 -11.54 15.57 4.50
N LYS A 64 -11.35 14.76 5.55
CA LYS A 64 -12.44 14.22 6.39
C LYS A 64 -12.62 14.89 7.77
N TRP A 65 -11.85 15.91 8.13
CA TRP A 65 -11.91 16.54 9.46
C TRP A 65 -12.34 18.01 9.43
N SER A 66 -13.24 18.36 8.51
CA SER A 66 -13.89 19.67 8.48
C SER A 66 -15.37 19.51 8.19
N ARG A 67 -16.11 18.96 9.16
CA ARG A 67 -17.55 19.15 9.35
C ARG A 67 -17.87 19.01 10.82
#